data_AF-A0A9P8L6H0-F1
#
_entry.id   AF-A0A9P8L6H0-F1
#
_cell.length_a   1.000
_cell.length_b   1.000
_cell.length_c   1.000
_cell.angle_alpha   90.00
_cell.angle_beta   90.00
_cell.angle_gamma   90.00
#
_symmetry.space_group_name_H-M   'P 1'
#
loop_
_entity.id
_entity.type
_entity.pdbx_description
1 polymer ?
#
loop_
_entity_poly.entity_id
_entity_poly.type
_entity_poly.pdbx_seq_one_letter_code
_entity_poly.pdbx_strand_id
1 'polypeptide(L)'
;MPADRLLASLLRSFQNVHSPSETSRLTLSNSLFFNSASLLATLSNPLNITLLTSQILTSTALWDHPDGLRVCHRVLGIFQSASLAILQDQETRPSGRQQRQRLDRTEWVKAVVKGADERSPRWKHLLPIAGLLLGFEGQGHRGLSEGVRRDLESALVLATNLAVEQVGRREDGLDGFCIALVLNYSFELLSDRRKRDLHYEDKSTTFFFLQRLSSRPLIASMGPFSRLVAHSVQSVRDPFLLHRLVDNIALFARTLTTQWRQNKLSEIDPSESSIYLDDQAMRFTIPLLWKVLRSAMFASVAILRAVMGRILLDRSLAADGSAPILASNVLHSLRNFYFITSNLGPNAFTTHNFVLLTAVDVLTTYPSHATSFIREIQPHSLGRIPRHPLDRTLDLFFLNTAEHFTFALSPQVNEEVLIAAVSPYLAGGHHKNLLEMFEAAHSVFLSVMKAPGNAELAGRVIPFYVDAVFKVCDP
;
A
#
# COMPACT_ATOMS: atom_id res chain seq x y z
N MET A 1 -25.82 -18.30 29.30
CA MET A 1 -25.21 -19.56 29.78
C MET A 1 -24.00 -20.02 28.93
N PRO A 2 -24.10 -20.35 27.62
CA PRO A 2 -22.91 -20.74 26.83
C PRO A 2 -21.98 -19.55 26.55
N ALA A 3 -22.53 -18.38 26.20
CA ALA A 3 -21.75 -17.17 25.94
C ALA A 3 -20.99 -16.66 27.18
N ASP A 4 -21.57 -16.77 28.38
CA ASP A 4 -20.92 -16.31 29.63
C ASP A 4 -19.73 -17.20 30.02
N ARG A 5 -19.80 -18.52 29.75
CA ARG A 5 -18.67 -19.44 29.95
C ARG A 5 -17.55 -19.18 28.95
N LEU A 6 -17.88 -18.89 27.70
CA LEU A 6 -16.90 -18.52 26.67
C LEU A 6 -16.24 -17.18 27.00
N LEU A 7 -17.01 -16.20 27.48
CA LEU A 7 -16.49 -14.92 27.96
C LEU A 7 -15.54 -15.12 29.14
N ALA A 8 -15.92 -15.89 30.16
CA ALA A 8 -15.06 -16.19 31.29
C ALA A 8 -13.76 -16.90 30.87
N SER A 9 -13.83 -17.83 29.91
CA SER A 9 -12.65 -18.49 29.35
C SER A 9 -11.75 -17.51 28.61
N LEU A 10 -12.32 -16.64 27.78
CA LEU A 10 -11.57 -15.65 27.00
C LEU A 10 -10.90 -14.61 27.90
N LEU A 11 -11.61 -14.13 28.94
CA LEU A 11 -11.05 -13.20 29.93
C LEU A 11 -9.88 -13.81 30.69
N ARG A 12 -9.95 -15.10 31.04
CA ARG A 12 -8.80 -15.81 31.63
C ARG A 12 -7.64 -15.91 30.64
N SER A 13 -7.91 -16.15 29.37
CA SER A 13 -6.88 -16.18 28.33
C SER A 13 -6.19 -14.82 28.12
N PHE A 14 -6.90 -13.69 28.34
CA PHE A 14 -6.28 -12.36 28.35
C PHE A 14 -5.36 -12.11 29.55
N GLN A 15 -5.55 -12.84 30.65
CA GLN A 15 -4.76 -12.72 31.88
C GLN A 15 -3.56 -13.67 31.91
N ASN A 16 -3.66 -14.82 31.25
CA ASN A 16 -2.61 -15.85 31.26
C ASN A 16 -1.52 -15.59 30.22
N VAL A 17 -0.63 -14.64 30.50
CA VAL A 17 0.59 -14.39 29.70
C VAL A 17 1.74 -15.28 30.22
N HIS A 18 1.58 -16.60 30.14
CA HIS A 18 2.66 -17.53 30.50
C HIS A 18 3.40 -17.98 29.26
N SER A 19 4.68 -17.61 29.21
CA SER A 19 5.66 -17.70 28.13
C SER A 19 5.66 -19.04 27.37
N PRO A 20 5.00 -19.14 26.20
CA PRO A 20 5.21 -20.23 25.28
C PRO A 20 6.15 -19.80 24.13
N SER A 21 6.61 -20.75 23.32
CA SER A 21 7.37 -20.49 22.08
C SER A 21 6.62 -19.52 21.15
N GLU A 22 7.34 -18.79 20.28
CA GLU A 22 6.76 -17.78 19.38
C GLU A 22 5.59 -18.32 18.53
N THR A 23 5.69 -19.56 18.05
CA THR A 23 4.64 -20.21 17.24
C THR A 23 3.34 -20.39 18.05
N SER A 24 3.44 -20.85 19.29
CA SER A 24 2.29 -21.03 20.18
C SER A 24 1.66 -19.69 20.59
N ARG A 25 2.46 -18.62 20.68
CA ARG A 25 1.96 -17.25 20.93
C ARG A 25 1.15 -16.71 19.76
N LEU A 26 1.60 -16.90 18.52
CA LEU A 26 0.88 -16.46 17.32
C LEU A 26 -0.47 -17.16 17.17
N THR A 27 -0.51 -18.48 17.40
CA THR A 27 -1.76 -19.25 17.37
C THR A 27 -2.73 -18.79 18.46
N LEU A 28 -2.25 -18.55 19.68
CA LEU A 28 -3.05 -18.04 20.78
C LEU A 28 -3.61 -16.65 20.47
N SER A 29 -2.77 -15.75 19.96
CA SER A 29 -3.16 -14.39 19.54
C SER A 29 -4.26 -14.42 18.46
N ASN A 30 -4.09 -15.23 17.40
CA ASN A 30 -5.11 -15.37 16.36
C ASN A 30 -6.45 -15.88 16.91
N SER A 31 -6.40 -16.83 17.85
CA SER A 31 -7.60 -17.34 18.52
C SER A 31 -8.28 -16.28 19.39
N LEU A 32 -7.52 -15.42 20.07
CA LEU A 32 -8.04 -14.32 20.86
C LEU A 32 -8.78 -13.30 19.98
N PHE A 33 -8.20 -12.92 18.84
CA PHE A 33 -8.84 -12.00 17.89
C PHE A 33 -10.15 -12.58 17.36
N PHE A 34 -10.13 -13.82 16.87
CA PHE A 34 -11.31 -14.49 16.32
C PHE A 34 -12.42 -14.65 17.36
N ASN A 35 -12.09 -15.16 18.55
CA ASN A 35 -13.08 -15.37 19.62
C ASN A 35 -13.65 -14.04 20.14
N SER A 36 -12.84 -12.98 20.18
CA SER A 36 -13.32 -11.64 20.58
C SER A 36 -14.37 -11.10 19.59
N ALA A 37 -14.13 -11.22 18.29
CA ALA A 37 -15.08 -10.78 17.27
C ALA A 37 -16.39 -11.58 17.32
N SER A 38 -16.29 -12.91 17.45
CA SER A 38 -17.46 -13.79 17.54
C SER A 38 -18.28 -13.56 18.81
N LEU A 39 -17.63 -13.34 19.96
CA LEU A 39 -18.32 -13.04 21.21
C LEU A 39 -18.96 -11.67 21.21
N LEU A 40 -18.28 -10.64 20.71
CA LEU A 40 -18.87 -9.30 20.59
C LEU A 40 -20.17 -9.30 19.76
N ALA A 41 -20.24 -10.12 18.70
CA ALA A 41 -21.44 -10.25 17.87
C ALA A 41 -22.60 -11.01 18.54
N THR A 42 -22.33 -11.82 19.57
CA THR A 42 -23.31 -12.74 20.18
C THR A 42 -23.73 -12.35 21.60
N LEU A 43 -22.97 -11.49 22.27
CA LEU A 43 -23.30 -11.00 23.62
C LEU A 43 -24.55 -10.11 23.60
N SER A 44 -25.49 -10.40 24.51
CA SER A 44 -26.72 -9.62 24.70
C SER A 44 -26.69 -8.70 25.94
N ASN A 45 -25.66 -8.82 26.79
CA ASN A 45 -25.52 -7.99 27.99
C ASN A 45 -24.56 -6.82 27.73
N PRO A 46 -25.01 -5.55 27.81
CA PRO A 46 -24.18 -4.38 27.56
C PRO A 46 -22.97 -4.25 28.51
N LEU A 47 -23.08 -4.75 29.75
CA LEU A 47 -21.94 -4.76 30.68
C LEU A 47 -20.82 -5.71 30.22
N ASN A 48 -21.19 -6.87 29.68
CA ASN A 48 -20.23 -7.84 29.16
C ASN A 48 -19.51 -7.30 27.91
N ILE A 49 -20.23 -6.57 27.06
CA ILE A 49 -19.66 -5.90 25.87
C ILE A 49 -18.68 -4.80 26.29
N THR A 50 -19.07 -3.98 27.27
CA THR A 50 -18.21 -2.91 27.84
C THR A 50 -16.93 -3.52 28.41
N LEU A 51 -17.05 -4.58 29.21
CA LEU A 51 -15.94 -5.30 29.82
C LEU A 51 -15.01 -5.89 28.76
N LEU A 52 -15.55 -6.60 27.77
CA LEU A 52 -14.77 -7.24 26.72
C LEU A 52 -14.02 -6.19 25.88
N THR A 53 -14.66 -5.07 25.56
CA THR A 53 -14.03 -3.96 24.84
C THR A 53 -12.88 -3.37 25.64
N SER A 54 -13.09 -3.06 26.93
CA SER A 54 -12.03 -2.55 27.82
C SER A 54 -10.84 -3.52 27.92
N GLN A 55 -11.10 -4.84 27.98
CA GLN A 55 -10.06 -5.87 28.01
C GLN A 55 -9.29 -5.99 26.69
N ILE A 56 -9.96 -5.89 25.53
CA ILE A 56 -9.29 -5.88 24.22
C ILE A 56 -8.34 -4.68 24.11
N LEU A 57 -8.71 -3.52 24.66
CA LEU A 57 -7.88 -2.31 24.58
C LEU A 57 -6.73 -2.29 25.61
N THR A 58 -6.85 -3.02 26.71
CA THR A 58 -5.88 -2.99 27.83
C THR A 58 -4.99 -4.23 27.93
N SER A 59 -5.42 -5.39 27.40
CA SER A 59 -4.71 -6.66 27.59
C SER A 59 -3.30 -6.66 26.99
N THR A 60 -2.31 -6.91 27.84
CA THR A 60 -0.89 -7.08 27.45
C THR A 60 -0.70 -8.27 26.50
N ALA A 61 -1.54 -9.31 26.61
CA ALA A 61 -1.53 -10.47 25.69
C ALA A 61 -1.74 -10.08 24.21
N LEU A 62 -2.46 -8.98 23.95
CA LEU A 62 -2.65 -8.45 22.60
C LEU A 62 -1.59 -7.42 22.21
N TRP A 63 -1.23 -6.54 23.16
CA TRP A 63 -0.47 -5.32 22.86
C TRP A 63 1.04 -5.42 23.03
N ASP A 64 1.57 -6.35 23.84
CA ASP A 64 3.02 -6.50 24.09
C ASP A 64 3.72 -7.39 23.05
N HIS A 65 3.15 -7.51 21.85
CA HIS A 65 3.71 -8.25 20.74
C HIS A 65 4.56 -7.37 19.81
N PRO A 66 5.64 -7.91 19.19
CA PRO A 66 6.45 -7.19 18.20
C PRO A 66 5.71 -6.92 16.86
N ASP A 67 4.42 -7.23 16.79
CA ASP A 67 3.58 -7.12 15.59
C ASP A 67 3.26 -5.66 15.19
N GLY A 68 3.52 -4.69 16.08
CA GLY A 68 3.39 -3.25 15.80
C GLY A 68 2.02 -2.87 15.24
N LEU A 69 2.00 -2.25 14.06
CA LEU A 69 0.78 -1.76 13.42
C LEU A 69 -0.23 -2.88 13.07
N ARG A 70 0.22 -4.12 12.89
CA ARG A 70 -0.66 -5.26 12.60
C ARG A 70 -1.66 -5.51 13.73
N VAL A 71 -1.26 -5.31 14.99
CA VAL A 71 -2.17 -5.43 16.15
C VAL A 71 -3.29 -4.41 16.04
N CYS A 72 -2.98 -3.16 15.70
CA CYS A 72 -3.98 -2.11 15.52
C CYS A 72 -5.00 -2.50 14.44
N HIS A 73 -4.52 -2.96 13.28
CA HIS A 73 -5.40 -3.42 12.20
C HIS A 73 -6.29 -4.60 12.62
N ARG A 74 -5.75 -5.58 13.37
CA ARG A 74 -6.52 -6.72 13.87
C ARG A 74 -7.58 -6.31 14.90
N VAL A 75 -7.24 -5.40 15.83
CA VAL A 75 -8.21 -4.88 16.80
C VAL A 75 -9.32 -4.09 16.11
N LEU A 76 -8.99 -3.24 15.14
CA LEU A 76 -10.00 -2.58 14.29
C LEU A 76 -10.89 -3.61 13.59
N GLY A 77 -10.27 -4.66 13.04
CA GLY A 77 -10.96 -5.79 12.41
C GLY A 77 -11.95 -6.52 13.33
N ILE A 78 -11.63 -6.68 14.63
CA ILE A 78 -12.58 -7.28 15.60
C ILE A 78 -13.91 -6.53 15.58
N PHE A 79 -13.87 -5.21 15.75
CA PHE A 79 -15.07 -4.38 15.87
C PHE A 79 -15.79 -4.24 14.53
N GLN A 80 -15.04 -4.18 13.42
CA GLN A 80 -15.61 -4.20 12.07
C GLN A 80 -16.37 -5.50 11.80
N SER A 81 -15.75 -6.66 12.07
CA SER A 81 -16.38 -7.97 11.86
C SER A 81 -17.60 -8.18 12.76
N ALA A 82 -17.53 -7.76 14.03
CA ALA A 82 -18.67 -7.86 14.94
C ALA A 82 -19.86 -7.00 14.47
N SER A 83 -19.58 -5.78 14.02
CA SER A 83 -20.60 -4.86 13.47
C SER A 83 -21.29 -5.44 12.23
N LEU A 84 -20.51 -5.99 11.29
CA LEU A 84 -21.03 -6.65 10.08
C LEU A 84 -21.90 -7.87 10.42
N ALA A 85 -21.48 -8.69 11.38
CA ALA A 85 -22.25 -9.86 11.81
C ALA A 85 -23.61 -9.45 12.42
N ILE A 86 -23.64 -8.36 13.21
CA ILE A 86 -24.88 -7.82 13.78
C ILE A 86 -25.79 -7.27 12.68
N LEU A 87 -25.23 -6.59 11.68
CA LEU A 87 -25.99 -6.07 10.54
C LEU A 87 -26.65 -7.22 9.75
N GLN A 88 -25.86 -8.24 9.38
CA GLN A 88 -26.32 -9.39 8.60
C GLN A 88 -27.39 -10.23 9.32
N ASP A 89 -27.24 -10.48 10.63
CA ASP A 89 -28.20 -11.28 11.40
C ASP A 89 -29.53 -10.55 11.64
N GLN A 90 -29.58 -9.22 11.45
CA GLN A 90 -30.83 -8.46 11.46
C GLN A 90 -31.52 -8.39 10.09
N GLU A 91 -30.78 -8.46 8.98
CA GLU A 91 -31.36 -8.48 7.63
C GLU A 91 -31.96 -9.84 7.25
N THR A 92 -31.45 -10.94 7.80
CA THR A 92 -31.82 -12.31 7.40
C THR A 92 -32.99 -12.94 8.16
N ARG A 93 -33.51 -12.32 9.24
CA ARG A 93 -34.50 -12.96 10.12
C ARG A 93 -35.83 -12.19 10.21
N PRO A 94 -36.99 -12.82 9.91
CA PRO A 94 -38.29 -12.15 9.95
C PRO A 94 -38.73 -11.80 11.38
N SER A 95 -39.40 -10.65 11.50
CA SER A 95 -39.93 -10.04 12.73
C SER A 95 -40.92 -10.97 13.47
N GLY A 96 -40.42 -11.80 14.37
CA GLY A 96 -41.23 -12.64 15.26
C GLY A 96 -40.60 -12.73 16.65
N ARG A 97 -41.47 -12.90 17.68
CA ARG A 97 -41.32 -13.07 19.16
C ARG A 97 -39.93 -13.25 19.84
N GLN A 98 -38.84 -13.55 19.15
CA GLN A 98 -37.45 -13.61 19.64
C GLN A 98 -36.81 -12.22 19.89
N GLN A 99 -37.46 -11.11 19.56
CA GLN A 99 -36.96 -9.74 19.82
C GLN A 99 -36.69 -9.47 21.32
N ARG A 100 -37.41 -10.14 22.24
CA ARG A 100 -37.41 -9.83 23.68
C ARG A 100 -36.12 -10.15 24.45
N GLN A 101 -35.15 -10.85 23.86
CA GLN A 101 -33.84 -11.13 24.50
C GLN A 101 -32.67 -10.46 23.78
N ARG A 102 -32.93 -9.63 22.77
CA ARG A 102 -31.89 -9.07 21.91
C ARG A 102 -31.57 -7.64 22.32
N LEU A 103 -30.27 -7.37 22.49
CA LEU A 103 -29.79 -6.02 22.75
C LEU A 103 -30.04 -5.15 21.52
N ASP A 104 -30.56 -3.94 21.74
CA ASP A 104 -30.74 -2.99 20.64
C ASP A 104 -29.38 -2.61 20.02
N ARG A 105 -29.36 -2.34 18.71
CA ARG A 105 -28.14 -1.99 17.98
C ARG A 105 -27.50 -0.73 18.58
N THR A 106 -28.31 0.26 18.95
CA THR A 106 -27.84 1.50 19.57
C THR A 106 -27.25 1.23 20.95
N GLU A 107 -27.88 0.35 21.73
CA GLU A 107 -27.38 -0.05 23.05
C GLU A 107 -26.06 -0.83 22.95
N TRP A 108 -25.93 -1.70 21.94
CA TRP A 108 -24.70 -2.42 21.66
C TRP A 108 -23.56 -1.46 21.28
N VAL A 109 -23.81 -0.53 20.35
CA VAL A 109 -22.84 0.51 19.96
C VAL A 109 -22.40 1.34 21.16
N LYS A 110 -23.35 1.79 21.99
CA LYS A 110 -23.04 2.55 23.21
C LYS A 110 -22.20 1.74 24.20
N ALA A 111 -22.47 0.44 24.35
CA ALA A 111 -21.69 -0.44 25.22
C ALA A 111 -20.25 -0.60 24.73
N VAL A 112 -20.02 -0.75 23.42
CA VAL A 112 -18.68 -0.79 22.84
C VAL A 112 -17.93 0.52 23.09
N VAL A 113 -18.55 1.66 22.79
CA VAL A 113 -17.94 2.99 23.02
C VAL A 113 -17.62 3.21 24.50
N LYS A 114 -18.51 2.78 25.40
CA LYS A 114 -18.30 2.89 26.85
C LYS A 114 -17.12 2.06 27.35
N GLY A 115 -16.79 0.96 26.66
CA GLY A 115 -15.63 0.14 26.98
C GLY A 115 -14.29 0.76 26.57
N ALA A 116 -14.30 1.78 25.72
CA ALA A 116 -13.15 2.65 25.46
C ALA A 116 -13.02 3.68 26.59
N ASP A 117 -12.74 3.16 27.79
CA ASP A 117 -12.67 3.90 29.05
C ASP A 117 -11.26 4.49 29.31
N GLU A 118 -11.10 5.13 30.46
CA GLU A 118 -9.84 5.80 30.84
C GLU A 118 -8.66 4.83 31.08
N ARG A 119 -8.89 3.52 31.09
CA ARG A 119 -7.83 2.52 31.29
C ARG A 119 -6.99 2.33 30.02
N SER A 120 -7.51 2.76 28.87
CA SER A 120 -6.76 2.78 27.61
C SER A 120 -6.40 4.22 27.18
N PRO A 121 -5.26 4.40 26.49
CA PRO A 121 -4.90 5.70 25.92
C PRO A 121 -5.83 6.06 24.75
N ARG A 122 -5.98 7.37 24.49
CA ARG A 122 -6.95 7.91 23.51
C ARG A 122 -6.77 7.34 22.10
N TRP A 123 -5.53 7.10 21.67
CA TRP A 123 -5.26 6.53 20.35
C TRP A 123 -5.85 5.12 20.18
N LYS A 124 -6.02 4.33 21.25
CA LYS A 124 -6.67 3.01 21.18
C LYS A 124 -8.19 3.11 21.02
N HIS A 125 -8.80 4.22 21.44
CA HIS A 125 -10.26 4.42 21.37
C HIS A 125 -10.72 4.61 19.92
N LEU A 126 -9.80 5.05 19.05
CA LEU A 126 -10.02 5.18 17.61
C LEU A 126 -10.40 3.85 16.97
N LEU A 127 -9.86 2.73 17.44
CA LEU A 127 -10.03 1.40 16.87
C LEU A 127 -11.47 0.87 16.96
N PRO A 128 -12.13 0.83 18.14
CA PRO A 128 -13.53 0.45 18.21
C PRO A 128 -14.42 1.44 17.48
N ILE A 129 -14.21 2.75 17.64
CA ILE A 129 -15.08 3.76 17.01
C ILE A 129 -15.03 3.65 15.47
N ALA A 130 -13.83 3.54 14.89
CA ALA A 130 -13.67 3.36 13.46
C ALA A 130 -14.15 1.99 12.98
N GLY A 131 -13.92 0.93 13.74
CA GLY A 131 -14.44 -0.40 13.42
C GLY A 131 -15.97 -0.43 13.36
N LEU A 132 -16.65 0.28 14.26
CA LEU A 132 -18.11 0.46 14.23
C LEU A 132 -18.57 1.19 12.97
N LEU A 133 -17.95 2.33 12.63
CA LEU A 133 -18.26 3.08 11.41
C LEU A 133 -18.01 2.24 10.15
N LEU A 134 -16.86 1.56 10.06
CA LEU A 134 -16.51 0.71 8.91
C LEU A 134 -17.46 -0.47 8.75
N GLY A 135 -17.90 -1.07 9.84
CA GLY A 135 -18.77 -2.24 9.79
C GLY A 135 -20.24 -1.91 9.52
N PHE A 136 -20.75 -0.76 9.97
CA PHE A 136 -22.15 -0.38 9.75
C PHE A 136 -22.39 0.57 8.57
N GLU A 137 -21.40 1.39 8.20
CA GLU A 137 -21.51 2.42 7.15
C GLU A 137 -20.55 2.17 5.98
N GLY A 138 -19.55 1.32 6.15
CA GLY A 138 -18.63 0.96 5.07
C GLY A 138 -19.33 0.22 3.94
N GLN A 139 -18.76 0.25 2.74
CA GLN A 139 -19.28 -0.44 1.54
C GLN A 139 -20.72 -0.04 1.14
N GLY A 140 -21.19 1.14 1.56
CA GLY A 140 -22.50 1.67 1.19
C GLY A 140 -23.66 1.19 2.07
N HIS A 141 -23.39 0.45 3.14
CA HIS A 141 -24.40 0.10 4.13
C HIS A 141 -24.92 1.35 4.86
N ARG A 142 -26.15 1.29 5.37
CA ARG A 142 -26.74 2.32 6.26
C ARG A 142 -27.22 1.66 7.54
N GLY A 143 -26.27 1.15 8.31
CA GLY A 143 -26.52 0.36 9.49
C GLY A 143 -26.82 1.19 10.75
N LEU A 144 -26.56 2.49 10.76
CA LEU A 144 -26.79 3.31 11.96
C LEU A 144 -27.95 4.27 11.77
N SER A 145 -28.59 4.62 12.89
CA SER A 145 -29.46 5.79 12.92
C SER A 145 -28.61 7.05 12.78
N GLU A 146 -29.17 8.08 12.15
CA GLU A 146 -28.51 9.37 11.92
C GLU A 146 -27.89 9.97 13.19
N GLY A 147 -28.57 9.86 14.33
CA GLY A 147 -28.05 10.35 15.61
C GLY A 147 -26.80 9.59 16.07
N VAL A 148 -26.86 8.25 16.06
CA VAL A 148 -25.74 7.39 16.48
C VAL A 148 -24.54 7.55 15.55
N ARG A 149 -24.79 7.66 14.24
CA ARG A 149 -23.74 7.95 13.26
C ARG A 149 -23.03 9.26 13.60
N ARG A 150 -23.78 10.35 13.80
CA ARG A 150 -23.20 11.66 14.14
C ARG A 150 -22.41 11.59 15.45
N ASP A 151 -22.91 10.89 16.46
CA ASP A 151 -22.21 10.72 17.72
C ASP A 151 -20.88 9.98 17.54
N LEU A 152 -20.85 8.91 16.73
CA LEU A 152 -19.62 8.18 16.41
C LEU A 152 -18.63 9.01 15.60
N GLU A 153 -19.07 9.75 14.59
CA GLU A 153 -18.20 10.67 13.84
C GLU A 153 -17.59 11.72 14.77
N SER A 154 -18.40 12.28 15.68
CA SER A 154 -17.95 13.26 16.68
C SER A 154 -16.93 12.65 17.65
N ALA A 155 -17.20 11.44 18.14
CA ALA A 155 -16.32 10.72 19.04
C ALA A 155 -15.00 10.37 18.36
N LEU A 156 -15.02 10.00 17.08
CA LEU A 156 -13.81 9.70 16.33
C LEU A 156 -12.91 10.93 16.18
N VAL A 157 -13.49 12.07 15.79
CA VAL A 157 -12.77 13.34 15.65
C VAL A 157 -12.19 13.77 17.00
N LEU A 158 -12.99 13.75 18.07
CA LEU A 158 -12.55 14.11 19.41
C LEU A 158 -11.40 13.20 19.89
N ALA A 159 -11.55 11.89 19.73
CA ALA A 159 -10.52 10.93 20.09
C ALA A 159 -9.25 11.13 19.26
N THR A 160 -9.38 11.52 17.98
CA THR A 160 -8.25 11.81 17.10
C THR A 160 -7.48 13.02 17.58
N ASN A 161 -8.16 14.13 17.82
CA ASN A 161 -7.53 15.38 18.27
C ASN A 161 -6.82 15.17 19.63
N LEU A 162 -7.49 14.52 20.60
CA LEU A 162 -6.88 14.19 21.89
C LEU A 162 -5.72 13.20 21.77
N ALA A 163 -5.80 12.24 20.84
CA ALA A 163 -4.72 11.29 20.61
C ALA A 163 -3.49 11.99 20.00
N VAL A 164 -3.72 12.89 19.03
CA VAL A 164 -2.69 13.70 18.36
C VAL A 164 -1.88 14.52 19.38
N GLU A 165 -2.54 15.16 20.34
CA GLU A 165 -1.88 15.89 21.44
C GLU A 165 -0.99 15.01 22.34
N GLN A 166 -1.28 13.70 22.38
CA GLN A 166 -0.55 12.73 23.21
C GLN A 166 0.57 12.00 22.47
N VAL A 167 0.66 12.14 21.14
CA VAL A 167 1.64 11.41 20.31
C VAL A 167 3.07 11.89 20.60
N GLY A 168 4.01 10.95 20.54
CA GLY A 168 5.44 11.23 20.69
C GLY A 168 5.99 10.91 22.07
N ARG A 169 5.13 10.42 22.98
CA ARG A 169 5.56 9.93 24.30
C ARG A 169 6.10 8.49 24.27
N ARG A 170 5.84 7.71 23.20
CA ARG A 170 6.40 6.36 23.03
C ARG A 170 7.61 6.33 22.11
N GLU A 171 8.55 5.45 22.44
CA GLU A 171 9.73 5.23 21.60
C GLU A 171 9.40 4.49 20.28
N ASP A 172 8.39 3.62 20.31
CA ASP A 172 7.96 2.79 19.16
C ASP A 172 7.15 3.55 18.10
N GLY A 173 6.48 4.65 18.48
CA GLY A 173 5.64 5.46 17.59
C GLY A 173 4.33 4.78 17.16
N LEU A 174 3.92 3.72 17.86
CA LEU A 174 2.73 2.93 17.51
C LEU A 174 1.43 3.75 17.57
N ASP A 175 1.38 4.70 18.49
CA ASP A 175 0.30 5.67 18.65
C ASP A 175 0.04 6.47 17.37
N GLY A 176 1.08 7.05 16.78
CA GLY A 176 0.98 7.80 15.52
C GLY A 176 0.55 6.92 14.35
N PHE A 177 1.12 5.72 14.22
CA PHE A 177 0.73 4.79 13.17
C PHE A 177 -0.72 4.33 13.29
N CYS A 178 -1.21 4.10 14.52
CA CYS A 178 -2.59 3.71 14.75
C CYS A 178 -3.57 4.82 14.34
N ILE A 179 -3.26 6.08 14.67
CA ILE A 179 -4.07 7.23 14.25
C ILE A 179 -4.13 7.30 12.72
N ALA A 180 -2.98 7.23 12.06
CA ALA A 180 -2.90 7.28 10.60
C ALA A 180 -3.67 6.12 9.94
N LEU A 181 -3.52 4.90 10.47
CA LEU A 181 -4.26 3.72 10.01
C LEU A 181 -5.77 3.94 10.09
N VAL A 182 -6.26 4.36 11.26
CA VAL A 182 -7.69 4.56 11.48
C VAL A 182 -8.23 5.61 10.52
N LEU A 183 -7.60 6.78 10.45
CA LEU A 183 -8.03 7.84 9.55
C LEU A 183 -8.00 7.38 8.09
N ASN A 184 -6.98 6.63 7.65
CA ASN A 184 -6.91 6.12 6.28
C ASN A 184 -8.13 5.26 5.89
N TYR A 185 -8.69 4.49 6.83
CA TYR A 185 -9.88 3.67 6.56
C TYR A 185 -11.19 4.43 6.75
N SER A 186 -11.30 5.28 7.78
CA SER A 186 -12.59 5.88 8.17
C SER A 186 -12.82 7.30 7.64
N PHE A 187 -11.82 7.97 7.04
CA PHE A 187 -11.93 9.37 6.63
C PHE A 187 -13.09 9.61 5.66
N GLU A 188 -13.31 8.71 4.71
CA GLU A 188 -14.42 8.82 3.74
C GLU A 188 -15.80 8.63 4.37
N LEU A 189 -15.88 8.02 5.55
CA LEU A 189 -17.15 7.83 6.26
C LEU A 189 -17.59 9.08 7.03
N LEU A 190 -16.66 10.01 7.27
CA LEU A 190 -16.92 11.26 7.96
C LEU A 190 -17.65 12.25 7.05
N SER A 191 -18.63 12.96 7.60
CA SER A 191 -19.22 14.12 6.94
C SER A 191 -18.20 15.24 6.73
N ASP A 192 -18.37 16.06 5.69
CA ASP A 192 -17.44 17.17 5.39
C ASP A 192 -17.29 18.16 6.54
N ARG A 193 -18.33 18.34 7.35
CA ARG A 193 -18.27 19.13 8.58
C ARG A 193 -17.27 18.53 9.57
N ARG A 194 -17.33 17.22 9.79
CA ARG A 194 -16.46 16.50 10.74
C ARG A 194 -15.03 16.38 10.24
N LYS A 195 -14.83 16.26 8.92
CA LYS A 195 -13.49 16.33 8.31
C LYS A 195 -12.78 17.63 8.66
N ARG A 196 -13.50 18.78 8.70
CA ARG A 196 -12.94 20.09 9.08
C ARG A 196 -12.63 20.24 10.57
N ASP A 197 -13.27 19.45 11.43
CA ASP A 197 -13.06 19.48 12.88
C ASP A 197 -11.79 18.69 13.30
N LEU A 198 -11.14 17.98 12.36
CA LEU A 198 -9.86 17.30 12.60
C LEU A 198 -8.74 18.34 12.62
N HIS A 199 -8.06 18.46 13.77
CA HIS A 199 -6.95 19.38 13.92
C HIS A 199 -5.71 18.80 13.21
N TYR A 200 -5.42 19.29 12.01
CA TYR A 200 -4.14 19.10 11.34
C TYR A 200 -3.25 20.31 11.65
N GLU A 201 -2.64 20.34 12.84
CA GLU A 201 -1.72 21.42 13.21
C GLU A 201 -0.39 21.37 12.42
N ASP A 202 0.26 22.53 12.34
CA ASP A 202 1.61 22.84 11.84
C ASP A 202 2.74 21.95 12.42
N LYS A 203 2.41 21.14 13.43
CA LYS A 203 3.23 20.18 14.15
C LYS A 203 2.64 18.76 14.08
N SER A 204 2.03 18.40 12.95
CA SER A 204 1.33 17.12 12.80
C SER A 204 2.19 15.95 13.25
N THR A 205 1.55 14.96 13.87
CA THR A 205 2.19 13.75 14.38
C THR A 205 2.90 12.99 13.26
N THR A 206 2.32 13.01 12.06
CA THR A 206 2.92 12.49 10.83
C THR A 206 4.21 13.24 10.48
N PHE A 207 4.24 14.57 10.59
CA PHE A 207 5.46 15.35 10.37
C PHE A 207 6.56 15.01 11.38
N PHE A 208 6.26 14.98 12.67
CA PHE A 208 7.25 14.60 13.69
C PHE A 208 7.71 13.15 13.54
N PHE A 209 6.81 12.25 13.19
CA PHE A 209 7.15 10.86 12.89
C PHE A 209 8.15 10.79 11.72
N LEU A 210 7.88 11.50 10.62
CA LEU A 210 8.78 11.56 9.47
C LEU A 210 10.12 12.22 9.82
N GLN A 211 10.11 13.25 10.66
CA GLN A 211 11.33 13.90 11.14
C GLN A 211 12.18 12.95 11.97
N ARG A 212 11.56 12.22 12.90
CA ARG A 212 12.22 11.20 13.72
C ARG A 212 12.71 10.03 12.88
N LEU A 213 11.92 9.58 11.89
CA LEU A 213 12.32 8.51 10.97
C LEU A 213 13.53 8.94 10.13
N SER A 214 13.52 10.18 9.63
CA SER A 214 14.63 10.75 8.86
C SER A 214 15.91 10.88 9.69
N SER A 215 15.80 11.13 11.00
CA SER A 215 16.95 11.23 11.91
C SER A 215 17.47 9.88 12.42
N ARG A 216 16.76 8.76 12.20
CA ARG A 216 17.26 7.44 12.61
C ARG A 216 18.59 7.13 11.92
N PRO A 217 19.58 6.54 12.63
CA PRO A 217 20.92 6.31 12.09
C PRO A 217 20.95 5.57 10.74
N LEU A 218 20.04 4.61 10.54
CA LEU A 218 19.92 3.86 9.29
C LEU A 218 19.54 4.75 8.10
N ILE A 219 18.55 5.64 8.26
CA ILE A 219 18.10 6.54 7.19
C ILE A 219 19.11 7.66 6.98
N ALA A 220 19.65 8.23 8.07
CA ALA A 220 20.66 9.27 8.00
C ALA A 220 21.97 8.78 7.34
N SER A 221 22.33 7.50 7.55
CA SER A 221 23.54 6.87 7.02
C SER A 221 23.27 5.96 5.81
N MET A 222 22.13 6.14 5.13
CA MET A 222 21.68 5.26 4.07
C MET A 222 22.64 5.23 2.87
N GLY A 223 23.29 6.36 2.55
CA GLY A 223 24.32 6.45 1.49
C GLY A 223 25.62 5.68 1.81
N PRO A 224 26.27 5.91 2.96
CA PRO A 224 27.39 5.07 3.41
C PRO A 224 27.02 3.58 3.53
N PHE A 225 25.84 3.28 4.07
CA PHE A 225 25.35 1.91 4.19
C PHE A 225 25.21 1.21 2.84
N SER A 226 24.58 1.86 1.85
CA SER A 226 24.45 1.28 0.51
C SER A 226 25.80 1.06 -0.17
N ARG A 227 26.78 1.96 0.04
CA ARG A 227 28.16 1.76 -0.44
C ARG A 227 28.85 0.58 0.22
N LEU A 228 28.66 0.37 1.53
CA LEU A 228 29.20 -0.79 2.23
C LEU A 228 28.60 -2.09 1.65
N VAL A 229 27.28 -2.14 1.48
CA VAL A 229 26.61 -3.30 0.87
C VAL A 229 27.08 -3.51 -0.58
N ALA A 230 27.22 -2.43 -1.36
CA ALA A 230 27.75 -2.51 -2.72
C ALA A 230 29.18 -3.07 -2.76
N HIS A 231 30.05 -2.70 -1.82
CA HIS A 231 31.39 -3.26 -1.70
C HIS A 231 31.35 -4.75 -1.32
N SER A 232 30.44 -5.15 -0.42
CA SER A 232 30.20 -6.55 -0.10
C SER A 232 29.74 -7.33 -1.33
N VAL A 233 28.85 -6.78 -2.16
CA VAL A 233 28.39 -7.40 -3.43
C VAL A 233 29.57 -7.70 -4.35
N GLN A 234 30.52 -6.77 -4.47
CA GLN A 234 31.74 -6.97 -5.29
C GLN A 234 32.67 -8.05 -4.72
N SER A 235 32.61 -8.30 -3.41
CA SER A 235 33.56 -9.18 -2.71
C SER A 235 33.01 -10.58 -2.42
N VAL A 236 31.68 -10.74 -2.40
CA VAL A 236 31.00 -12.02 -2.14
C VAL A 236 31.42 -13.06 -3.18
N ARG A 237 31.73 -14.29 -2.77
CA ARG A 237 32.09 -15.36 -3.74
C ARG A 237 30.92 -16.26 -4.11
N ASP A 238 29.97 -16.43 -3.19
CA ASP A 238 28.80 -17.29 -3.40
C ASP A 238 27.71 -16.55 -4.21
N PRO A 239 27.41 -16.97 -5.45
CA PRO A 239 26.37 -16.37 -6.27
C PRO A 239 24.97 -16.43 -5.62
N PHE A 240 24.70 -17.44 -4.80
CA PHE A 240 23.39 -17.63 -4.18
C PHE A 240 23.06 -16.52 -3.18
N LEU A 241 24.07 -15.96 -2.51
CA LEU A 241 23.88 -14.79 -1.64
C LEU A 241 23.47 -13.54 -2.43
N LEU A 242 23.91 -13.41 -3.68
CA LEU A 242 23.47 -12.30 -4.54
C LEU A 242 22.04 -12.46 -5.02
N HIS A 243 21.64 -13.67 -5.41
CA HIS A 243 20.22 -13.96 -5.71
C HIS A 243 19.33 -13.59 -4.53
N ARG A 244 19.68 -14.07 -3.32
CA ARG A 244 18.94 -13.71 -2.10
C ARG A 244 18.91 -12.21 -1.81
N LEU A 245 20.01 -11.49 -2.07
CA LEU A 245 20.05 -10.04 -1.91
C LEU A 245 19.07 -9.34 -2.86
N VAL A 246 19.08 -9.71 -4.15
CA VAL A 246 18.18 -9.15 -5.16
C VAL A 246 16.73 -9.47 -4.83
N ASP A 247 16.43 -10.71 -4.42
CA ASP A 247 15.08 -11.11 -4.01
C ASP A 247 14.57 -10.30 -2.81
N ASN A 248 15.43 -10.03 -1.83
CA ASN A 248 15.08 -9.20 -0.68
C ASN A 248 14.79 -7.74 -1.10
N ILE A 249 15.56 -7.19 -2.03
CA ILE A 249 15.32 -5.85 -2.59
C ILE A 249 14.00 -5.83 -3.38
N ALA A 250 13.74 -6.85 -4.21
CA ALA A 250 12.50 -6.97 -4.96
C ALA A 250 11.28 -7.10 -4.05
N LEU A 251 11.39 -7.91 -2.98
CA LEU A 251 10.36 -8.03 -1.96
C LEU A 251 10.11 -6.69 -1.27
N PHE A 252 11.17 -5.99 -0.86
CA PHE A 252 11.06 -4.67 -0.25
C PHE A 252 10.37 -3.66 -1.18
N ALA A 253 10.79 -3.58 -2.45
CA ALA A 253 10.20 -2.71 -3.45
C ALA A 253 8.70 -3.01 -3.63
N ARG A 254 8.34 -4.29 -3.81
CA ARG A 254 6.94 -4.73 -3.95
C ARG A 254 6.11 -4.39 -2.72
N THR A 255 6.63 -4.64 -1.52
CA THR A 255 5.95 -4.25 -0.27
C THR A 255 5.72 -2.76 -0.22
N LEU A 256 6.72 -1.95 -0.58
CA LEU A 256 6.61 -0.50 -0.58
C LEU A 256 5.51 -0.01 -1.54
N THR A 257 5.47 -0.48 -2.79
CA THR A 257 4.42 -0.12 -3.76
C THR A 257 3.03 -0.58 -3.31
N THR A 258 2.94 -1.78 -2.72
CA THR A 258 1.67 -2.32 -2.21
C THR A 258 1.13 -1.46 -1.06
N GLN A 259 2.00 -1.04 -0.15
CA GLN A 259 1.63 -0.14 0.94
C GLN A 259 1.29 1.26 0.42
N TRP A 260 2.01 1.76 -0.59
CA TRP A 260 1.69 3.03 -1.23
C TRP A 260 0.30 3.01 -1.86
N ARG A 261 -0.08 1.94 -2.58
CA ARG A 261 -1.42 1.78 -3.17
C ARG A 261 -2.55 1.84 -2.15
N GLN A 262 -2.29 1.45 -0.90
CA GLN A 262 -3.29 1.50 0.17
C GLN A 262 -3.41 2.89 0.81
N ASN A 263 -2.52 3.83 0.45
CA ASN A 263 -2.47 5.17 0.98
C ASN A 263 -3.27 6.14 0.10
N LYS A 264 -4.08 7.00 0.73
CA LYS A 264 -4.84 8.06 0.03
C LYS A 264 -3.99 9.04 -0.77
N LEU A 265 -2.74 9.26 -0.41
CA LEU A 265 -1.81 10.06 -1.20
C LEU A 265 -1.49 9.45 -2.57
N SER A 266 -1.67 8.13 -2.75
CA SER A 266 -1.48 7.49 -4.06
C SER A 266 -2.63 7.71 -5.05
N GLU A 267 -3.78 8.20 -4.54
CA GLU A 267 -4.94 8.60 -5.34
C GLU A 267 -4.81 10.03 -5.86
N ILE A 268 -3.83 10.80 -5.36
CA ILE A 268 -3.60 12.20 -5.74
C ILE A 268 -2.61 12.25 -6.90
N ASP A 269 -3.03 12.83 -8.02
CA ASP A 269 -2.15 13.12 -9.14
C ASP A 269 -1.16 14.24 -8.75
N PRO A 270 0.15 14.14 -9.07
CA PRO A 270 1.11 15.20 -8.80
C PRO A 270 0.68 16.57 -9.36
N SER A 271 -0.03 16.59 -10.49
CA SER A 271 -0.55 17.83 -11.11
C SER A 271 -1.70 18.47 -10.31
N GLU A 272 -2.40 17.69 -9.48
CA GLU A 272 -3.56 18.11 -8.69
C GLU A 272 -3.23 18.26 -7.20
N SER A 273 -1.97 18.11 -6.82
CA SER A 273 -1.54 18.11 -5.42
C SER A 273 -1.92 19.39 -4.66
N SER A 274 -1.91 20.55 -5.33
CA SER A 274 -2.30 21.84 -4.74
C SER A 274 -3.80 22.00 -4.50
N ILE A 275 -4.62 21.14 -5.10
CA ILE A 275 -6.09 21.15 -4.93
C ILE A 275 -6.47 20.37 -3.66
N TYR A 276 -5.76 19.26 -3.39
CA TYR A 276 -6.13 18.31 -2.34
C TYR A 276 -5.29 18.41 -1.07
N LEU A 277 -4.09 19.00 -1.15
CA LEU A 277 -3.16 19.09 -0.02
C LEU A 277 -3.08 20.52 0.52
N ASP A 278 -3.06 20.63 1.84
CA ASP A 278 -2.84 21.90 2.52
C ASP A 278 -1.45 22.49 2.22
N ASP A 279 -1.37 23.83 2.19
CA ASP A 279 -0.14 24.58 1.86
C ASP A 279 1.04 24.23 2.78
N GLN A 280 0.80 23.99 4.07
CA GLN A 280 1.87 23.61 4.98
C GLN A 280 2.33 22.18 4.76
N ALA A 281 1.38 21.27 4.51
CA ALA A 281 1.70 19.89 4.18
C ALA A 281 2.56 19.81 2.92
N MET A 282 2.24 20.59 1.89
CA MET A 282 3.02 20.70 0.66
C MET A 282 4.43 21.27 0.89
N ARG A 283 4.60 22.23 1.79
CA ARG A 283 5.90 22.88 2.06
C ARG A 283 6.82 22.05 2.95
N PHE A 284 6.28 21.28 3.89
CA PHE A 284 7.08 20.63 4.94
C PHE A 284 6.93 19.11 4.96
N THR A 285 5.70 18.60 5.11
CA THR A 285 5.44 17.18 5.36
C THR A 285 5.68 16.32 4.12
N ILE A 286 5.14 16.71 2.97
CA ILE A 286 5.23 15.97 1.72
C ILE A 286 6.68 15.91 1.21
N PRO A 287 7.47 17.00 1.19
CA PRO A 287 8.88 16.94 0.82
C PRO A 287 9.70 16.02 1.74
N LEU A 288 9.41 16.00 3.05
CA LEU A 288 10.08 15.14 4.00
C LEU A 288 9.74 13.65 3.79
N LEU A 289 8.47 13.34 3.51
CA LEU A 289 8.04 11.99 3.10
C LEU A 289 8.82 11.52 1.87
N TRP A 290 8.85 12.34 0.81
CA TRP A 290 9.59 12.03 -0.40
C TRP A 290 11.09 11.90 -0.15
N LYS A 291 11.68 12.70 0.73
CA LYS A 291 13.10 12.56 1.13
C LYS A 291 13.38 11.18 1.72
N VAL A 292 12.53 10.67 2.61
CA VAL A 292 12.70 9.34 3.21
C VAL A 292 12.56 8.25 2.14
N LEU A 293 11.50 8.31 1.32
CA LEU A 293 11.26 7.35 0.23
C LEU A 293 12.40 7.32 -0.79
N ARG A 294 12.86 8.50 -1.22
CA ARG A 294 14.00 8.65 -2.14
C ARG A 294 15.29 8.08 -1.54
N SER A 295 15.53 8.28 -0.24
CA SER A 295 16.73 7.74 0.42
C SER A 295 16.80 6.21 0.35
N ALA A 296 15.68 5.53 0.61
CA ALA A 296 15.59 4.08 0.53
C ALA A 296 15.69 3.58 -0.93
N MET A 297 15.02 4.27 -1.87
CA MET A 297 15.08 3.97 -3.30
C MET A 297 16.51 4.10 -3.85
N PHE A 298 17.19 5.23 -3.61
CA PHE A 298 18.55 5.44 -4.09
C PHE A 298 19.56 4.44 -3.52
N ALA A 299 19.43 4.07 -2.24
CA ALA A 299 20.27 3.02 -1.68
C ALA A 299 20.03 1.67 -2.35
N SER A 300 18.77 1.31 -2.59
CA SER A 300 18.42 0.06 -3.30
C SER A 300 19.00 0.06 -4.70
N VAL A 301 18.81 1.15 -5.47
CA VAL A 301 19.35 1.29 -6.84
C VAL A 301 20.88 1.28 -6.85
N ALA A 302 21.55 1.88 -5.86
CA ALA A 302 23.02 1.82 -5.75
C ALA A 302 23.53 0.39 -5.50
N ILE A 303 22.80 -0.42 -4.73
CA ILE A 303 23.12 -1.83 -4.52
C ILE A 303 22.87 -2.62 -5.80
N LEU A 304 21.74 -2.41 -6.47
CA LEU A 304 21.42 -3.04 -7.75
C LEU A 304 22.45 -2.68 -8.83
N ARG A 305 22.99 -1.45 -8.84
CA ARG A 305 24.12 -1.06 -9.70
C ARG A 305 25.33 -1.95 -9.49
N ALA A 306 25.69 -2.22 -8.23
CA ALA A 306 26.82 -3.10 -7.93
C ALA A 306 26.55 -4.54 -8.41
N VAL A 307 25.32 -5.04 -8.26
CA VAL A 307 24.92 -6.36 -8.76
C VAL A 307 25.02 -6.42 -10.28
N MET A 308 24.41 -5.48 -11.00
CA MET A 308 24.46 -5.43 -12.47
C MET A 308 25.89 -5.31 -12.99
N GLY A 309 26.70 -4.45 -12.36
CA GLY A 309 28.13 -4.34 -12.70
C GLY A 309 28.89 -5.66 -12.51
N ARG A 310 28.52 -6.46 -11.50
CA ARG A 310 29.14 -7.77 -11.28
C ARG A 310 28.66 -8.82 -12.28
N ILE A 311 27.38 -8.82 -12.68
CA ILE A 311 26.87 -9.72 -13.73
C ILE A 311 27.68 -9.55 -15.02
N LEU A 312 28.08 -8.33 -15.36
CA LEU A 312 28.90 -8.06 -16.55
C LEU A 312 30.33 -8.60 -16.47
N LEU A 313 30.86 -8.84 -15.27
CA LEU A 313 32.28 -9.20 -15.05
C LEU A 313 32.47 -10.65 -14.59
N ASP A 314 31.47 -11.25 -13.94
CA ASP A 314 31.55 -12.56 -13.32
C ASP A 314 30.83 -13.62 -14.19
N ARG A 315 31.61 -14.55 -14.76
CA ARG A 315 31.10 -15.63 -15.63
C ARG A 315 30.02 -16.49 -14.98
N SER A 316 30.09 -16.69 -13.65
CA SER A 316 29.11 -17.52 -12.95
C SER A 316 27.74 -16.85 -12.89
N LEU A 317 27.72 -15.52 -12.75
CA LEU A 317 26.50 -14.70 -12.75
C LEU A 317 25.98 -14.41 -14.15
N ALA A 318 26.90 -14.27 -15.11
CA ALA A 318 26.60 -14.10 -16.53
C ALA A 318 26.05 -15.37 -17.21
N ALA A 319 26.05 -16.51 -16.52
CA ALA A 319 25.53 -17.76 -17.06
C ALA A 319 24.01 -17.69 -17.30
N ASP A 320 23.53 -18.40 -18.32
CA ASP A 320 22.12 -18.40 -18.76
C ASP A 320 21.11 -18.79 -17.67
N GLY A 321 21.54 -19.57 -16.68
CA GLY A 321 20.70 -19.95 -15.54
C GLY A 321 20.56 -18.86 -14.47
N SER A 322 21.31 -17.76 -14.55
CA SER A 322 21.40 -16.74 -13.51
C SER A 322 21.12 -15.33 -14.04
N ALA A 323 21.79 -14.93 -15.13
CA ALA A 323 21.72 -13.59 -15.69
C ALA A 323 20.28 -13.10 -15.97
N PRO A 324 19.42 -13.85 -16.70
CA PRO A 324 18.06 -13.39 -17.00
C PRO A 324 17.19 -13.29 -15.75
N ILE A 325 17.39 -14.16 -14.75
CA ILE A 325 16.61 -14.15 -13.50
C ILE A 325 16.95 -12.89 -12.70
N LEU A 326 18.24 -12.60 -12.52
CA LEU A 326 18.71 -11.41 -11.80
C LEU A 326 18.26 -10.13 -12.52
N ALA A 327 18.42 -10.07 -13.84
CA ALA A 327 18.00 -8.92 -14.64
C ALA A 327 16.49 -8.68 -14.54
N SER A 328 15.67 -9.73 -14.63
CA SER A 328 14.22 -9.62 -14.47
C SER A 328 13.82 -9.12 -13.08
N ASN A 329 14.43 -9.66 -12.00
CA ASN A 329 14.14 -9.21 -10.63
C ASN A 329 14.60 -7.76 -10.38
N VAL A 330 15.69 -7.33 -11.00
CA VAL A 330 16.14 -5.94 -11.00
C VAL A 330 15.11 -5.03 -11.67
N LEU A 331 14.63 -5.39 -12.87
CA LEU A 331 13.62 -4.61 -13.58
C LEU A 331 12.28 -4.54 -12.83
N HIS A 332 11.84 -5.65 -12.24
CA HIS A 332 10.67 -5.67 -11.34
C HIS A 332 10.85 -4.76 -10.12
N SER A 333 12.06 -4.71 -9.54
CA SER A 333 12.37 -3.79 -8.45
C SER A 333 12.27 -2.34 -8.90
N LEU A 334 12.83 -2.00 -10.07
CA LEU A 334 12.75 -0.65 -10.65
C LEU A 334 11.31 -0.24 -10.95
N ARG A 335 10.50 -1.15 -11.51
CA ARG A 335 9.05 -0.94 -11.72
C ARG A 335 8.35 -0.56 -10.42
N ASN A 336 8.62 -1.31 -9.36
CA ASN A 336 7.99 -1.08 -8.06
C ASN A 336 8.45 0.24 -7.41
N PHE A 337 9.69 0.68 -7.66
CA PHE A 337 10.14 2.01 -7.24
C PHE A 337 9.68 3.16 -8.14
N TYR A 338 8.99 2.87 -9.26
CA TYR A 338 8.77 3.88 -10.29
C TYR A 338 7.93 5.06 -9.81
N PHE A 339 6.97 4.85 -8.90
CA PHE A 339 6.20 5.94 -8.29
C PHE A 339 7.05 6.95 -7.50
N ILE A 340 8.27 6.58 -7.10
CA ILE A 340 9.23 7.48 -6.46
C ILE A 340 10.09 8.17 -7.53
N THR A 341 10.54 7.41 -8.53
CA THR A 341 11.43 7.93 -9.57
C THR A 341 10.73 8.85 -10.56
N SER A 342 9.45 8.62 -10.87
CA SER A 342 8.66 9.51 -11.73
C SER A 342 8.53 10.93 -11.16
N ASN A 343 8.68 11.08 -9.85
CA ASN A 343 8.64 12.36 -9.14
C ASN A 343 10.03 13.03 -9.02
N LEU A 344 11.02 12.61 -9.83
CA LEU A 344 12.38 13.17 -9.84
C LEU A 344 12.64 13.95 -11.13
N GLY A 345 13.35 15.07 -11.01
CA GLY A 345 13.82 15.82 -12.18
C GLY A 345 14.96 15.11 -12.93
N PRO A 346 15.22 15.49 -14.19
CA PRO A 346 16.10 14.78 -15.14
C PRO A 346 17.55 14.55 -14.67
N ASN A 347 18.05 15.30 -13.70
CA ASN A 347 19.43 15.20 -13.20
C ASN A 347 19.66 14.04 -12.20
N ALA A 348 18.62 13.34 -11.74
CA ALA A 348 18.73 12.31 -10.70
C ALA A 348 19.04 10.88 -11.24
N PHE A 349 19.21 10.71 -12.55
CA PHE A 349 18.96 9.42 -13.20
C PHE A 349 20.19 8.62 -13.68
N THR A 350 21.43 9.11 -13.59
CA THR A 350 22.58 8.40 -14.20
C THR A 350 22.79 6.98 -13.66
N THR A 351 22.66 6.79 -12.36
CA THR A 351 22.78 5.46 -11.74
C THR A 351 21.57 4.59 -12.02
N HIS A 352 20.37 5.16 -11.99
CA HIS A 352 19.13 4.45 -12.32
C HIS A 352 19.14 3.96 -13.77
N ASN A 353 19.47 4.83 -14.72
CA ASN A 353 19.54 4.52 -16.15
C ASN A 353 20.58 3.44 -16.44
N PHE A 354 21.74 3.46 -15.77
CA PHE A 354 22.69 2.36 -15.88
C PHE A 354 22.05 1.03 -15.47
N VAL A 355 21.41 0.96 -14.30
CA VAL A 355 20.78 -0.27 -13.83
C VAL A 355 19.67 -0.74 -14.78
N LEU A 356 18.81 0.18 -15.21
CA LEU A 356 17.71 -0.09 -16.13
C LEU A 356 18.23 -0.63 -17.46
N LEU A 357 19.06 0.14 -18.16
CA LEU A 357 19.54 -0.22 -19.49
C LEU A 357 20.42 -1.46 -19.47
N THR A 358 21.30 -1.63 -18.46
CA THR A 358 22.09 -2.87 -18.36
C THR A 358 21.20 -4.09 -18.11
N ALA A 359 20.13 -3.97 -17.31
CA ALA A 359 19.22 -5.10 -17.10
C ALA A 359 18.38 -5.41 -18.35
N VAL A 360 17.97 -4.39 -19.10
CA VAL A 360 17.33 -4.54 -20.41
C VAL A 360 18.28 -5.23 -21.40
N ASP A 361 19.52 -4.77 -21.52
CA ASP A 361 20.53 -5.34 -22.42
C ASP A 361 20.78 -6.83 -22.10
N VAL A 362 20.91 -7.18 -20.82
CA VAL A 362 21.02 -8.59 -20.40
C VAL A 362 19.76 -9.36 -20.79
N LEU A 363 18.56 -8.87 -20.45
CA LEU A 363 17.33 -9.63 -20.64
C LEU A 363 16.92 -9.79 -22.10
N THR A 364 17.21 -8.81 -22.96
CA THR A 364 16.92 -8.86 -24.41
C THR A 364 17.71 -9.93 -25.15
N THR A 365 18.83 -10.41 -24.59
CA THR A 365 19.55 -11.58 -25.11
C THR A 365 18.81 -12.91 -24.88
N TYR A 366 17.76 -12.91 -24.05
CA TYR A 366 16.95 -14.08 -23.69
C TYR A 366 15.47 -13.88 -24.08
N PRO A 367 15.06 -14.14 -25.34
CA PRO A 367 13.72 -13.84 -25.84
C PRO A 367 12.55 -14.43 -25.02
N SER A 368 12.73 -15.63 -24.47
CA SER A 368 11.71 -16.27 -23.61
C SER A 368 11.50 -15.51 -22.30
N HIS A 369 12.59 -15.09 -21.65
CA HIS A 369 12.55 -14.33 -20.40
C HIS A 369 12.08 -12.90 -20.63
N ALA A 370 12.52 -12.27 -21.73
CA ALA A 370 12.02 -10.97 -22.18
C ALA A 370 10.51 -10.99 -22.39
N THR A 371 9.98 -12.02 -23.07
CA THR A 371 8.55 -12.19 -23.29
C THR A 371 7.79 -12.38 -21.98
N SER A 372 8.30 -13.22 -21.07
CA SER A 372 7.69 -13.42 -19.74
C SER A 372 7.62 -12.11 -18.97
N PHE A 373 8.74 -11.39 -18.90
CA PHE A 373 8.85 -10.11 -18.20
C PHE A 373 7.83 -9.09 -18.74
N ILE A 374 7.78 -8.89 -20.07
CA ILE A 374 6.84 -7.95 -20.69
C ILE A 374 5.38 -8.31 -20.39
N ARG A 375 5.02 -9.61 -20.42
CA ARG A 375 3.68 -10.08 -20.06
C ARG A 375 3.38 -9.92 -18.57
N GLU A 376 4.37 -10.01 -17.69
CA GLU A 376 4.21 -9.81 -16.24
C GLU A 376 4.01 -8.33 -15.88
N ILE A 377 4.63 -7.40 -16.61
CA ILE A 377 4.57 -5.97 -16.30
C ILE A 377 3.51 -5.19 -17.10
N GLN A 378 2.81 -5.84 -18.02
CA GLN A 378 1.80 -5.21 -18.88
C GLN A 378 0.67 -4.53 -18.09
N PRO A 379 -0.02 -3.54 -18.68
CA PRO A 379 -1.20 -2.92 -18.08
C PRO A 379 -2.27 -3.96 -17.69
N HIS A 380 -2.92 -3.78 -16.56
CA HIS A 380 -3.96 -4.71 -16.07
C HIS A 380 -5.15 -4.84 -17.03
N SER A 381 -5.47 -3.77 -17.76
CA SER A 381 -6.53 -3.73 -18.76
C SER A 381 -6.00 -3.16 -20.07
N LEU A 382 -5.54 -4.04 -20.96
CA LEU A 382 -5.14 -3.65 -22.32
C LEU A 382 -6.30 -2.94 -23.03
N GLY A 383 -5.98 -1.91 -23.81
CA GLY A 383 -6.99 -1.11 -24.52
C GLY A 383 -7.72 -0.05 -23.67
N ARG A 384 -7.41 0.10 -22.38
CA ARG A 384 -8.05 1.13 -21.53
C ARG A 384 -7.07 1.81 -20.60
N ILE A 385 -7.15 3.14 -20.52
CA ILE A 385 -6.39 3.94 -19.55
C ILE A 385 -6.95 3.73 -18.13
N PRO A 386 -6.12 3.33 -17.15
CA PRO A 386 -6.53 3.21 -15.75
C PRO A 386 -6.97 4.55 -15.16
N ARG A 387 -7.93 4.52 -14.22
CA ARG A 387 -8.35 5.73 -13.49
C ARG A 387 -7.40 6.11 -12.36
N HIS A 388 -6.78 5.12 -11.73
CA HIS A 388 -5.93 5.35 -10.56
C HIS A 388 -4.56 5.92 -10.99
N PRO A 389 -4.06 7.03 -10.40
CA PRO A 389 -2.78 7.63 -10.78
C PRO A 389 -1.59 6.66 -10.70
N LEU A 390 -1.47 5.89 -9.61
CA LEU A 390 -0.43 4.86 -9.49
C LEU A 390 -0.44 3.83 -10.63
N ASP A 391 -1.61 3.36 -11.07
CA ASP A 391 -1.69 2.40 -12.17
C ASP A 391 -1.24 3.04 -13.49
N ARG A 392 -1.59 4.31 -13.72
CA ARG A 392 -1.06 5.08 -14.87
C ARG A 392 0.45 5.28 -14.79
N THR A 393 1.01 5.52 -13.60
CA THR A 393 2.47 5.58 -13.39
C THR A 393 3.15 4.25 -13.72
N LEU A 394 2.55 3.12 -13.35
CA LEU A 394 3.07 1.79 -13.71
C LEU A 394 2.95 1.50 -15.21
N ASP A 395 1.89 1.96 -15.87
CA ASP A 395 1.75 1.91 -17.32
C ASP A 395 2.83 2.75 -18.00
N LEU A 396 3.16 3.93 -17.47
CA LEU A 396 4.26 4.76 -17.99
C LEU A 396 5.62 4.05 -17.87
N PHE A 397 5.90 3.36 -16.76
CA PHE A 397 7.09 2.52 -16.64
C PHE A 397 7.12 1.43 -17.73
N PHE A 398 5.98 0.76 -17.93
CA PHE A 398 5.84 -0.27 -18.95
C PHE A 398 6.14 0.31 -20.34
N LEU A 399 5.54 1.44 -20.70
CA LEU A 399 5.74 2.07 -22.01
C LEU A 399 7.22 2.43 -22.22
N ASN A 400 7.83 3.16 -21.28
CA ASN A 400 9.24 3.55 -21.37
C ASN A 400 10.20 2.35 -21.44
N THR A 401 9.85 1.24 -20.78
CA THR A 401 10.70 0.04 -20.77
C THR A 401 10.49 -0.82 -22.01
N ALA A 402 9.24 -0.98 -22.45
CA ALA A 402 8.84 -1.88 -23.55
C ALA A 402 9.44 -1.47 -24.89
N GLU A 403 9.72 -0.18 -25.10
CA GLU A 403 10.37 0.33 -26.31
C GLU A 403 11.67 -0.43 -26.62
N HIS A 404 12.42 -0.83 -25.59
CA HIS A 404 13.71 -1.50 -25.73
C HIS A 404 13.60 -3.01 -26.02
N PHE A 405 12.41 -3.60 -25.90
CA PHE A 405 12.20 -5.04 -26.08
C PHE A 405 11.65 -5.43 -27.44
N THR A 406 11.17 -4.48 -28.26
CA THR A 406 10.46 -4.72 -29.52
C THR A 406 11.17 -5.67 -30.49
N PHE A 407 12.51 -5.63 -30.52
CA PHE A 407 13.36 -6.49 -31.35
C PHE A 407 13.54 -7.91 -30.79
N ALA A 408 13.42 -8.09 -29.47
CA ALA A 408 13.56 -9.38 -28.81
C ALA A 408 12.24 -10.17 -28.74
N LEU A 409 11.11 -9.51 -28.99
CA LEU A 409 9.76 -10.09 -28.94
C LEU A 409 9.30 -10.61 -30.31
N SER A 410 8.39 -11.59 -30.30
CA SER A 410 7.75 -12.05 -31.52
C SER A 410 6.73 -11.03 -32.05
N PRO A 411 6.42 -11.04 -33.36
CA PRO A 411 5.39 -10.17 -33.94
C PRO A 411 4.02 -10.34 -33.27
N GLN A 412 3.66 -11.57 -32.86
CA GLN A 412 2.41 -11.81 -32.14
C GLN A 412 2.39 -11.10 -30.78
N VAL A 413 3.48 -11.16 -30.01
CA VAL A 413 3.55 -10.48 -28.71
C VAL A 413 3.56 -8.96 -28.88
N ASN A 414 4.25 -8.45 -29.91
CA ASN A 414 4.22 -7.04 -30.25
C ASN A 414 2.80 -6.54 -30.55
N GLU A 415 2.00 -7.32 -31.28
CA GLU A 415 0.59 -6.99 -31.56
C GLU A 415 -0.32 -7.13 -30.33
N GLU A 416 -0.33 -8.30 -29.69
CA GLU A 416 -1.24 -8.65 -28.60
C GLU A 416 -1.01 -7.79 -27.35
N VAL A 417 0.24 -7.43 -27.06
CA VAL A 417 0.61 -6.76 -25.81
C VAL A 417 0.98 -5.30 -26.07
N LEU A 418 1.98 -5.03 -26.93
CA LEU A 418 2.50 -3.66 -27.08
C LEU A 418 1.50 -2.77 -27.82
N ILE A 419 1.01 -3.18 -29.00
CA ILE A 419 0.04 -2.39 -29.76
C ILE A 419 -1.26 -2.21 -28.95
N ALA A 420 -1.76 -3.26 -28.30
CA ALA A 420 -2.94 -3.16 -27.45
C ALA A 420 -2.76 -2.20 -26.26
N ALA A 421 -1.54 -2.12 -25.70
CA ALA A 421 -1.21 -1.20 -24.60
C ALA A 421 -1.06 0.26 -25.05
N VAL A 422 -0.41 0.53 -26.19
CA VAL A 422 -0.17 1.91 -26.67
C VAL A 422 -1.43 2.57 -27.26
N SER A 423 -2.31 1.78 -27.89
CA SER A 423 -3.51 2.28 -28.59
C SER A 423 -4.37 3.27 -27.79
N PRO A 424 -4.76 3.00 -26.52
CA PRO A 424 -5.57 3.94 -25.76
C PRO A 424 -4.85 5.26 -25.44
N TYR A 425 -3.52 5.22 -25.23
CA TYR A 425 -2.73 6.41 -24.93
C TYR A 425 -2.50 7.28 -26.16
N LEU A 426 -2.31 6.67 -27.33
CA LEU A 426 -2.23 7.39 -28.62
C LEU A 426 -3.56 8.10 -28.94
N ALA A 427 -4.70 7.43 -28.74
CA ALA A 427 -6.01 8.02 -28.96
C ALA A 427 -6.40 9.08 -27.90
N GLY A 428 -5.81 9.02 -26.71
CA GLY A 428 -6.13 9.88 -25.56
C GLY A 428 -5.27 11.15 -25.42
N GLY A 429 -4.30 11.37 -26.33
CA GLY A 429 -3.22 12.35 -26.19
C GLY A 429 -3.62 13.83 -26.06
N HIS A 430 -4.88 14.17 -26.31
CA HIS A 430 -5.39 15.54 -26.15
C HIS A 430 -5.47 16.02 -24.69
N HIS A 431 -5.48 15.12 -23.72
CA HIS A 431 -5.53 15.49 -22.30
C HIS A 431 -4.13 15.88 -21.82
N LYS A 432 -3.96 17.12 -21.35
CA LYS A 432 -2.67 17.63 -20.83
C LYS A 432 -2.02 16.72 -19.78
N ASN A 433 -2.82 16.05 -18.95
CA ASN A 433 -2.33 15.15 -17.89
C ASN A 433 -1.83 13.79 -18.43
N LEU A 434 -1.96 13.52 -19.73
CA LEU A 434 -1.55 12.26 -20.38
C LEU A 434 -0.41 12.46 -21.40
N LEU A 435 0.13 13.68 -21.53
CA LEU A 435 1.13 14.00 -22.56
C LEU A 435 2.37 13.11 -22.47
N GLU A 436 2.94 12.93 -21.27
CA GLU A 436 4.12 12.06 -21.07
C GLU A 436 3.83 10.60 -21.45
N MET A 437 2.63 10.11 -21.14
CA MET A 437 2.20 8.75 -21.52
C MET A 437 1.96 8.61 -23.03
N PHE A 438 1.46 9.67 -23.67
CA PHE A 438 1.34 9.74 -25.12
C PHE A 438 2.72 9.68 -25.78
N GLU A 439 3.69 10.46 -25.31
CA GLU A 439 5.07 10.46 -25.84
C GLU A 439 5.75 9.09 -25.67
N ALA A 440 5.56 8.46 -24.50
CA ALA A 440 6.07 7.10 -24.25
C ALA A 440 5.39 6.07 -25.17
N ALA A 441 4.06 6.12 -25.31
CA ALA A 441 3.30 5.23 -26.19
C ALA A 441 3.68 5.41 -27.67
N HIS A 442 3.91 6.65 -28.08
CA HIS A 442 4.41 7.01 -29.40
C HIS A 442 5.78 6.37 -29.66
N SER A 443 6.70 6.47 -28.70
CA SER A 443 8.05 5.90 -28.83
C SER A 443 8.02 4.38 -28.96
N VAL A 444 7.21 3.69 -28.13
CA VAL A 444 6.96 2.24 -28.25
C VAL A 444 6.40 1.88 -29.62
N PHE A 445 5.36 2.59 -30.08
CA PHE A 445 4.74 2.31 -31.38
C PHE A 445 5.78 2.40 -32.50
N LEU A 446 6.57 3.48 -32.53
CA LEU A 446 7.64 3.64 -33.52
C LEU A 446 8.71 2.55 -33.42
N SER A 447 9.07 2.11 -32.21
CA SER A 447 10.00 1.00 -32.01
C SER A 447 9.44 -0.32 -32.55
N VAL A 448 8.14 -0.60 -32.34
CA VAL A 448 7.46 -1.78 -32.91
C VAL A 448 7.47 -1.73 -34.43
N MET A 449 7.26 -0.55 -35.03
CA MET A 449 7.28 -0.38 -36.49
C MET A 449 8.68 -0.59 -37.08
N LYS A 450 9.72 -0.24 -36.34
CA LYS A 450 11.12 -0.43 -36.76
C LYS A 450 11.61 -1.88 -36.65
N ALA A 451 10.93 -2.73 -35.90
CA ALA A 451 11.35 -4.11 -35.72
C ALA A 451 11.15 -4.92 -37.03
N PRO A 452 12.18 -5.64 -37.51
CA PRO A 452 12.21 -6.22 -38.85
C PRO A 452 11.14 -7.30 -39.09
N GLY A 453 10.66 -7.97 -38.04
CA GLY A 453 9.60 -8.98 -38.14
C GLY A 453 8.17 -8.42 -38.22
N ASN A 454 7.99 -7.11 -38.10
CA ASN A 454 6.67 -6.49 -37.92
C ASN A 454 6.12 -5.81 -39.19
N ALA A 455 6.69 -6.05 -40.37
CA ALA A 455 6.28 -5.36 -41.60
C ALA A 455 4.78 -5.53 -41.93
N GLU A 456 4.25 -6.74 -41.79
CA GLU A 456 2.82 -7.01 -42.02
C GLU A 456 1.95 -6.32 -40.96
N LEU A 457 2.35 -6.40 -39.69
CA LEU A 457 1.69 -5.71 -38.58
C LEU A 457 1.64 -4.20 -38.83
N ALA A 458 2.77 -3.61 -39.24
CA ALA A 458 2.89 -2.19 -39.53
C ALA A 458 1.87 -1.73 -40.59
N GLY A 459 1.71 -2.50 -41.67
CA GLY A 459 0.71 -2.23 -42.69
C GLY A 459 -0.73 -2.14 -42.15
N ARG A 460 -1.06 -2.92 -41.10
CA ARG A 460 -2.39 -2.91 -40.47
C ARG A 460 -2.60 -1.73 -39.52
N VAL A 461 -1.58 -1.36 -38.74
CA VAL A 461 -1.74 -0.42 -37.61
C VAL A 461 -1.36 1.03 -37.91
N ILE A 462 -0.58 1.29 -38.97
CA ILE A 462 -0.18 2.64 -39.39
C ILE A 462 -1.39 3.56 -39.65
N PRO A 463 -2.47 3.14 -40.35
CA PRO A 463 -3.62 4.01 -40.58
C PRO A 463 -4.26 4.54 -39.29
N PHE A 464 -4.39 3.69 -38.26
CA PHE A 464 -4.88 4.09 -36.94
C PHE A 464 -3.95 5.10 -36.27
N TYR A 465 -2.64 4.84 -36.29
CA TYR A 465 -1.65 5.71 -35.66
C TYR A 465 -1.61 7.10 -36.29
N VAL A 466 -1.67 7.18 -37.62
CA VAL A 466 -1.72 8.45 -38.35
C VAL A 466 -2.95 9.25 -37.90
N ASP A 467 -4.13 8.65 -37.90
CA ASP A 467 -5.37 9.30 -37.43
C ASP A 467 -5.26 9.76 -35.97
N ALA A 468 -4.70 8.94 -35.08
CA ALA A 468 -4.53 9.28 -33.66
C ALA A 468 -3.57 10.45 -33.43
N VAL A 469 -2.40 10.46 -34.10
CA VAL A 469 -1.40 11.52 -33.93
C VAL A 469 -1.87 12.84 -34.54
N PHE A 470 -2.51 12.81 -35.73
CA PHE A 470 -3.00 14.04 -36.36
C PHE A 470 -4.11 14.71 -35.56
N LYS A 471 -4.99 13.94 -34.92
CA LYS A 471 -5.98 14.51 -33.99
C LYS A 471 -5.31 15.31 -32.88
N VAL A 472 -4.24 14.80 -32.26
CA VAL A 472 -3.54 15.51 -31.18
C VAL A 472 -2.84 16.80 -31.67
N CYS A 473 -2.45 16.86 -32.94
CA CYS A 473 -1.79 18.02 -33.56
C CYS A 473 -2.76 19.11 -34.05
N ASP A 474 -4.06 18.81 -34.23
CA ASP A 474 -5.07 19.82 -34.54
C ASP A 474 -5.58 20.47 -33.23
N PRO A 475 -5.36 21.78 -33.03
CA PRO A 475 -5.66 22.49 -31.77
C PRO A 475 -7.15 22.65 -31.45
#